data_AF-A0A9P9PPL0-F1
#
_entry.id   AF-A0A9P9PPL0-F1
#
_cell.length_a   1.000
_cell.length_b   1.000
_cell.length_c   1.000
_cell.angle_alpha   90.00
_cell.angle_beta   90.00
_cell.angle_gamma   90.00
#
_symmetry.space_group_name_H-M   'P 1'
#
loop_
_entity.id
_entity.type
_entity.pdbx_description
1 polymer ?
#
loop_
_entity_poly.entity_id
_entity_poly.type
_entity_poly.pdbx_seq_one_letter_code
_entity_poly.pdbx_strand_id
1 'polypeptide(L)'
;MSRASQITLATTCIGAIGIVTAVHYGQKTEKAAMHAGVIRDYEQQRLKRERQADFDMQRALEEEYRKVQTVSDGGGPARQENAPR
;
A
#
# COMPACT_ATOMS: atom_id res chain seq x y z
N MET A 1 -18.33 40.03 37.84
CA MET A 1 -17.81 39.57 36.53
C MET A 1 -18.68 40.16 35.43
N SER A 2 -18.10 40.65 34.34
CA SER A 2 -18.87 41.15 33.19
C SER A 2 -19.48 39.97 32.40
N ARG A 3 -20.64 40.18 31.78
CA ARG A 3 -21.27 39.16 30.90
C ARG A 3 -20.35 38.77 29.75
N ALA A 4 -19.58 39.74 29.23
CA ALA A 4 -18.62 39.50 28.16
C ALA A 4 -17.53 38.49 28.59
N SER A 5 -16.97 38.63 29.81
CA SER A 5 -15.93 37.72 30.28
C SER A 5 -16.45 36.31 30.55
N GLN A 6 -17.72 36.17 30.97
CA GLN A 6 -18.37 34.86 31.12
C GLN A 6 -18.58 34.17 29.76
N ILE A 7 -19.03 34.91 28.75
CA ILE A 7 -19.22 34.39 27.39
C ILE A 7 -17.89 33.92 26.79
N THR A 8 -16.83 34.72 26.93
CA THR A 8 -15.49 34.34 26.45
C THR A 8 -15.03 33.05 27.11
N LEU A 9 -15.12 32.96 28.44
CA LEU A 9 -14.71 31.77 29.18
C LEU A 9 -15.50 30.52 28.73
N ALA A 10 -16.83 30.63 28.62
CA ALA A 10 -17.68 29.53 28.17
C ALA A 10 -17.31 29.08 26.75
N THR A 11 -17.08 30.04 25.84
CA THR A 11 -16.70 29.75 24.45
C THR A 11 -15.36 29.04 24.38
N THR A 12 -14.35 29.49 25.13
CA THR A 12 -13.03 28.85 25.16
C THR A 12 -13.11 27.44 25.73
N CYS A 13 -13.90 27.22 26.80
CA CYS A 13 -14.10 25.89 27.36
C CYS A 13 -14.78 24.95 26.36
N ILE A 14 -15.83 25.40 25.68
CA ILE A 14 -16.52 24.61 24.65
C ILE A 14 -15.58 24.29 23.49
N GLY A 15 -14.81 25.27 23.02
CA GLY A 15 -13.83 25.08 21.95
C GLY A 15 -12.78 24.03 22.30
N ALA A 16 -12.22 24.12 23.52
CA ALA A 16 -11.23 23.15 24.01
C ALA A 16 -11.81 21.72 24.06
N ILE A 17 -13.01 21.56 24.63
CA ILE A 17 -13.71 20.26 24.69
C ILE A 17 -13.97 19.73 23.28
N GLY A 18 -14.41 20.60 22.36
CA GLY A 18 -14.67 20.25 20.97
C GLY A 18 -13.43 19.71 20.26
N ILE A 19 -12.29 20.41 20.38
CA ILE A 19 -11.02 19.99 19.78
C ILE A 19 -10.58 18.63 20.33
N VAL A 20 -10.60 18.45 21.66
CA VAL A 20 -10.19 17.19 22.30
C VAL A 20 -11.07 16.02 21.83
N THR A 21 -12.37 16.25 21.72
CA THR A 21 -13.34 15.25 21.23
C THR A 21 -13.07 14.89 19.77
N ALA A 22 -12.86 15.90 18.91
CA ALA A 22 -12.56 15.69 17.50
C ALA A 22 -11.27 14.89 17.29
N VAL A 23 -10.21 15.20 18.04
CA VAL A 23 -8.94 14.45 17.97
C VAL A 23 -9.12 13.00 18.41
N HIS A 24 -9.85 12.75 19.51
CA HIS A 24 -10.12 11.37 19.94
C HIS A 24 -10.90 10.56 18.91
N TYR A 25 -11.83 11.22 18.19
CA TYR A 25 -12.54 10.58 17.09
C TYR A 25 -11.59 10.26 15.93
N GLY A 26 -10.78 11.23 15.51
CA GLY A 26 -9.77 11.05 14.45
C GLY A 26 -8.78 9.92 14.75
N GLN A 27 -8.20 9.90 15.94
CA GLN A 27 -7.25 8.87 16.38
C GLN A 27 -7.84 7.45 16.30
N LYS A 28 -9.13 7.27 16.62
CA LYS A 28 -9.81 5.96 16.50
C LYS A 28 -9.92 5.53 15.04
N THR A 29 -10.28 6.45 14.14
CA THR A 29 -10.41 6.16 12.70
C THR A 29 -9.06 5.82 12.06
N GLU A 30 -8.02 6.57 12.41
CA GLU A 30 -6.66 6.34 11.93
C GLU A 30 -6.11 4.99 12.42
N LYS A 31 -6.36 4.64 13.68
CA LYS A 31 -5.96 3.33 14.23
C LYS A 31 -6.61 2.17 13.48
N ALA A 32 -7.90 2.29 13.14
CA ALA A 32 -8.60 1.28 12.35
C ALA A 32 -8.00 1.15 10.93
N ALA A 33 -7.68 2.27 10.29
CA ALA A 33 -7.04 2.27 8.98
C ALA A 33 -5.64 1.64 9.00
N MET A 34 -4.87 1.84 10.08
CA MET A 34 -3.55 1.22 10.25
C MET A 34 -3.62 -0.31 10.29
N HIS A 35 -4.62 -0.88 10.98
CA HIS A 35 -4.84 -2.33 10.98
C HIS A 35 -5.23 -2.87 9.61
N ALA A 36 -6.03 -2.13 8.84
CA ALA A 36 -6.38 -2.52 7.47
C ALA A 36 -5.17 -2.55 6.53
N GLY A 37 -4.21 -1.63 6.72
CA GLY A 37 -2.94 -1.63 5.98
C GLY A 37 -2.15 -2.92 6.16
N VAL A 38 -1.99 -3.37 7.42
CA VAL A 38 -1.26 -4.61 7.74
C VAL A 38 -1.94 -5.85 7.13
N ILE A 39 -3.27 -5.94 7.22
CA ILE A 39 -4.02 -7.07 6.64
C ILE A 39 -3.81 -7.14 5.13
N ARG A 40 -3.93 -5.99 4.44
CA ARG A 40 -3.72 -5.90 3.00
C ARG A 40 -2.29 -6.32 2.60
N ASP A 41 -1.29 -5.95 3.39
CA ASP A 41 0.10 -6.34 3.14
C ASP A 41 0.31 -7.86 3.30
N TYR A 42 -0.35 -8.49 4.28
CA TYR A 42 -0.33 -9.95 4.43
C TYR A 42 -0.98 -10.68 3.26
N GLU A 43 -2.12 -10.18 2.76
CA GLU A 43 -2.79 -10.73 1.58
C GLU A 43 -1.91 -10.62 0.32
N GLN A 44 -1.28 -9.47 0.11
CA GLN A 44 -0.34 -9.29 -0.99
C GLN A 44 0.88 -10.21 -0.91
N GLN A 45 1.42 -10.43 0.29
CA GLN A 45 2.51 -11.38 0.47
C GLN A 45 2.11 -12.82 0.13
N ARG A 46 0.89 -13.24 0.50
CA ARG A 46 0.38 -14.57 0.13
C ARG A 46 0.25 -14.71 -1.38
N LEU A 47 -0.37 -13.74 -2.03
CA LEU A 47 -0.55 -13.74 -3.49
C LEU A 47 0.80 -13.72 -4.24
N LYS A 48 1.80 -13.01 -3.72
CA LYS A 48 3.17 -13.04 -4.28
C LYS A 48 3.80 -14.42 -4.21
N ARG A 49 3.63 -15.15 -3.10
CA ARG A 49 4.15 -16.53 -2.97
C ARG A 49 3.49 -17.49 -3.95
N GLU A 50 2.17 -17.37 -4.12
CA GLU A 50 1.43 -18.18 -5.09
C GLU A 50 1.94 -17.92 -6.52
N ARG A 51 2.05 -16.64 -6.92
CA ARG A 51 2.59 -16.28 -8.24
C ARG A 51 4.05 -16.70 -8.45
N GLN A 52 4.84 -16.71 -7.40
CA GLN A 52 6.23 -17.13 -7.48
C GLN A 52 6.35 -18.65 -7.69
N ALA A 53 5.51 -19.43 -7.01
CA ALA A 53 5.41 -20.86 -7.25
C ALA A 53 4.95 -21.18 -8.70
N ASP A 54 3.98 -20.42 -9.22
CA ASP A 54 3.53 -20.56 -10.62
C ASP A 54 4.64 -20.24 -11.62
N PHE A 55 5.48 -19.25 -11.31
CA PHE A 55 6.62 -18.88 -12.16
C PHE A 55 7.71 -19.95 -12.13
N ASP A 56 8.05 -20.47 -10.95
CA ASP A 56 9.06 -21.51 -10.79
C ASP A 56 8.64 -22.82 -11.47
N MET A 57 7.34 -23.17 -11.40
CA MET A 57 6.78 -24.31 -12.14
C MET A 57 6.94 -24.12 -13.66
N GLN A 58 6.54 -22.97 -14.19
CA GLN A 58 6.65 -22.69 -15.63
C GLN A 58 8.10 -22.74 -16.10
N ARG A 59 9.03 -22.19 -15.31
CA ARG A 59 10.46 -22.24 -15.60
C ARG A 59 10.98 -23.68 -15.64
N ALA A 60 10.59 -24.52 -14.68
CA ALA A 60 10.97 -25.93 -14.68
C ALA A 60 10.43 -26.68 -15.91
N LEU A 61 9.17 -26.42 -16.30
CA LEU A 61 8.60 -26.98 -17.52
C LEU A 61 9.35 -26.50 -18.77
N GLU A 62 9.67 -25.22 -18.87
CA GLU A 62 10.46 -24.67 -19.99
C GLU A 62 11.83 -25.33 -20.10
N GLU A 63 12.53 -25.53 -18.99
CA GLU A 63 13.81 -26.24 -18.94
C GLU A 63 13.70 -27.70 -19.39
N GLU A 64 12.59 -28.39 -19.08
CA GLU A 64 12.33 -29.74 -19.58
C GLU A 64 12.04 -29.76 -21.08
N TYR A 65 11.18 -28.86 -21.58
CA TYR A 65 10.87 -28.79 -23.01
C TYR A 65 12.09 -28.40 -23.86
N ARG A 66 12.97 -27.53 -23.36
CA ARG A 66 14.20 -27.10 -24.05
C ARG A 66 15.23 -28.22 -24.23
N LYS A 67 15.18 -29.29 -23.41
CA LYS A 67 16.04 -30.48 -23.59
C LYS A 67 15.69 -31.28 -24.85
N VAL A 68 14.43 -31.19 -25.28
CA VAL A 68 13.90 -31.92 -26.44
C VAL A 68 13.79 -31.00 -27.67
N GLN A 69 13.55 -29.70 -27.46
CA GLN A 69 13.46 -28.69 -28.52
C GLN A 69 14.63 -27.69 -28.48
N THR A 70 15.45 -27.69 -29.53
CA THR A 70 16.37 -26.57 -29.82
C THR A 70 15.57 -25.41 -30.41
N VAL A 71 15.02 -24.54 -29.56
CA VAL A 71 14.41 -23.28 -30.04
C VAL A 71 15.52 -22.29 -30.36
N SER A 72 15.60 -21.85 -31.61
CA SER A 72 16.43 -20.69 -31.99
C SER A 72 15.75 -19.43 -31.48
N ASP A 73 16.47 -18.57 -30.75
CA ASP A 73 15.99 -17.23 -30.35
C ASP A 73 15.72 -16.41 -31.62
N GLY A 74 14.53 -16.58 -32.19
CA GLY A 74 14.08 -15.86 -33.38
C GLY A 74 13.98 -14.37 -33.04
N GLY A 75 14.85 -13.59 -33.67
CA GLY A 75 15.09 -12.18 -33.35
C GLY A 75 13.83 -11.32 -33.16
N GLY A 76 13.61 -10.88 -31.92
CA GLY A 76 12.82 -9.69 -31.60
C GLY A 76 13.68 -8.43 -31.71
N PRO A 77 13.11 -7.26 -32.01
CA PRO A 77 13.85 -6.09 -32.45
C PRO A 77 14.83 -5.60 -31.38
N ALA A 78 16.03 -5.27 -31.84
CA ALA A 78 17.14 -4.77 -31.02
C ALA A 78 16.67 -3.65 -30.10
N ARG A 79 16.96 -3.83 -28.80
CA ARG A 79 16.86 -2.81 -27.75
C ARG A 79 17.52 -1.54 -28.26
N GLN A 80 16.71 -0.57 -28.65
CA GLN A 80 17.16 0.75 -29.07
C GLN A 80 17.79 1.42 -27.85
N GLU A 81 19.11 1.50 -27.88
CA GLU A 81 19.98 2.17 -26.93
C GLU A 81 19.62 3.66 -26.91
N ASN A 82 18.82 4.08 -25.92
CA ASN A 82 18.54 5.49 -25.67
C ASN A 82 19.82 6.15 -25.12
N ALA A 83 20.52 6.87 -26.00
CA ALA A 83 21.61 7.77 -25.64
C ALA A 83 21.07 9.01 -24.91
N PRO A 84 21.71 9.47 -23.82
CA PRO A 84 21.33 10.72 -23.16
C PRO A 84 21.79 11.93 -23.99
N ARG A 85 20.92 12.93 -24.11
CA ARG A 85 21.28 14.31 -24.46
C ARG A 85 21.10 15.19 -23.24
#